data_AF-A0A432YEA8-F1
#
_entry.id   AF-A0A432YEA8-F1
#
_cell.length_a   1.000
_cell.length_b   1.000
_cell.length_c   1.000
_cell.angle_alpha   90.00
_cell.angle_beta   90.00
_cell.angle_gamma   90.00
#
_symmetry.space_group_name_H-M   'P 1'
#
loop_
_entity.id
_entity.type
_entity.pdbx_description
1 polymer ?
#
loop_
_entity_poly.entity_id
_entity_poly.type
_entity_poly.pdbx_seq_one_letter_code
_entity_poly.pdbx_strand_id
1 'polypeptide(L)'
;MTKQFVFLSVAAMSVLWVVSSPAQAQSLEQQLAQCTTIKNPLKRLVCFDDVAAGNLTSDAAAAADTASPVAGTPANARAQERVQERANNTGRAQQNETEQSKRDRFGFEHLPDEKDAAEPDRMTIRIASHSRNKVGVLTIETTDGQVWEQISAERFIIKENEPYYLERGLFGSYFFLGRDDSPRRTRVKRIK
;
A
#
# COMPACT_ATOMS: atom_id res chain seq x y z
N MET A 1 87.30 15.05 -37.28
CA MET A 1 86.20 14.99 -38.27
C MET A 1 84.91 14.74 -37.51
N THR A 2 84.27 15.84 -37.15
CA THR A 2 83.20 15.98 -36.15
C THR A 2 82.23 16.99 -36.77
N LYS A 3 81.42 16.54 -37.73
CA LYS A 3 80.38 17.35 -38.38
C LYS A 3 79.43 16.44 -39.14
N GLN A 4 78.15 16.77 -39.08
CA GLN A 4 77.01 16.16 -39.79
C GLN A 4 76.22 15.05 -39.08
N PHE A 5 76.48 14.85 -37.77
CA PHE A 5 75.41 14.56 -36.79
C PHE A 5 74.29 15.64 -36.77
N VAL A 6 74.44 16.72 -37.53
CA VAL A 6 73.49 17.83 -37.66
C VAL A 6 72.33 17.50 -38.62
N PHE A 7 72.48 16.56 -39.56
CA PHE A 7 71.40 16.21 -40.48
C PHE A 7 70.31 15.31 -39.89
N LEU A 8 70.57 14.68 -38.74
CA LEU A 8 69.52 14.00 -37.96
C LEU A 8 68.65 14.97 -37.13
N SER A 9 68.99 16.27 -37.10
CA SER A 9 68.32 17.27 -36.26
C SER A 9 67.25 18.09 -36.97
N VAL A 10 67.03 17.91 -38.28
CA VAL A 10 66.05 18.71 -39.06
C VAL A 10 64.77 17.94 -39.38
N ALA A 11 64.74 16.61 -39.19
CA ALA A 11 63.51 15.81 -39.30
C ALA A 11 62.65 15.80 -38.02
N ALA A 12 62.94 16.70 -37.06
CA ALA A 12 62.28 16.76 -35.76
C ALA A 12 61.28 17.92 -35.62
N MET A 13 60.96 18.65 -36.70
CA MET A 13 60.13 19.85 -36.58
C MET A 13 59.22 20.04 -37.79
N SER A 14 58.17 19.24 -37.89
CA SER A 14 56.86 19.66 -38.41
C SER A 14 55.88 18.49 -38.40
N VAL A 15 54.68 18.77 -37.90
CA VAL A 15 53.48 17.92 -37.93
C VAL A 15 53.35 16.86 -36.82
N LEU A 16 53.46 17.28 -35.56
CA LEU A 16 52.59 16.74 -34.50
C LEU A 16 51.29 17.55 -34.52
N TRP A 17 50.28 17.07 -35.26
CA TRP A 17 48.90 17.46 -35.00
C TRP A 17 48.45 16.70 -33.74
N VAL A 18 48.48 17.39 -32.62
CA VAL A 18 47.80 16.96 -31.39
C VAL A 18 46.31 16.99 -31.71
N VAL A 19 45.71 15.81 -31.89
CA VAL A 19 44.25 15.67 -31.87
C VAL A 19 43.83 15.79 -30.41
N SER A 20 43.63 17.02 -29.95
CA SER A 20 42.92 17.31 -28.70
C SER A 20 41.49 16.81 -28.88
N SER A 21 41.17 15.65 -28.32
CA SER A 21 39.76 15.27 -28.17
C SER A 21 39.12 16.29 -27.23
N PRO A 22 38.06 17.03 -27.64
CA PRO A 22 37.30 17.78 -26.66
C PRO A 22 36.70 16.74 -25.70
N ALA A 23 37.10 16.81 -24.43
CA ALA A 23 36.33 16.18 -23.38
C ALA A 23 34.93 16.81 -23.43
N GLN A 24 33.98 16.12 -24.06
CA GLN A 24 32.59 16.53 -24.12
C GLN A 24 32.06 16.44 -22.70
N ALA A 25 32.02 17.58 -22.01
CA ALA A 25 31.20 17.72 -20.81
C ALA A 25 29.76 17.48 -21.26
N GLN A 26 29.26 16.25 -21.08
CA GLN A 26 27.85 15.95 -21.35
C GLN A 26 27.04 16.87 -20.45
N SER A 27 26.15 17.66 -21.06
CA SER A 27 25.20 18.44 -20.27
C SER A 27 24.30 17.49 -19.50
N LEU A 28 23.82 17.93 -18.34
CA LEU A 28 22.85 17.16 -17.55
C LEU A 28 21.67 16.71 -18.42
N GLU A 29 21.20 17.57 -19.33
CA GLU A 29 20.11 17.22 -20.25
C GLU A 29 20.44 16.06 -21.19
N GLN A 30 21.68 15.96 -21.69
CA GLN A 30 22.11 14.84 -22.53
C GLN A 30 22.16 13.52 -21.75
N GLN A 31 22.51 13.55 -20.46
CA GLN A 31 22.55 12.38 -19.60
C GLN A 31 21.15 11.85 -19.31
N LEU A 32 20.20 12.73 -19.01
CA LEU A 32 18.79 12.33 -18.85
C LEU A 32 18.20 11.78 -20.15
N ALA A 33 18.56 12.34 -21.31
CA ALA A 33 18.10 11.86 -22.61
C ALA A 33 18.54 10.42 -22.88
N GLN A 34 19.76 10.02 -22.48
CA GLN A 34 20.26 8.66 -22.65
C GLN A 34 19.43 7.62 -21.88
N CYS A 35 18.99 7.93 -20.65
CA CYS A 35 18.15 7.02 -19.87
C CYS A 35 16.81 6.72 -20.57
N THR A 36 16.24 7.66 -21.33
CA THR A 36 14.97 7.45 -22.05
C THR A 36 15.05 6.38 -23.15
N THR A 37 16.25 6.07 -23.64
CA THR A 37 16.47 5.10 -24.72
C THR A 37 16.43 3.64 -24.25
N ILE A 38 16.51 3.40 -22.93
CA ILE A 38 16.53 2.06 -22.33
C ILE A 38 15.13 1.42 -22.39
N LYS A 39 15.03 0.27 -23.05
CA LYS A 39 13.76 -0.48 -23.22
C LYS A 39 13.29 -1.22 -21.97
N ASN A 40 14.22 -1.70 -21.15
CA ASN A 40 13.88 -2.40 -19.92
C ASN A 40 13.47 -1.37 -18.83
N PRO A 41 12.25 -1.43 -18.29
CA PRO A 41 11.72 -0.41 -17.40
C PRO A 41 12.50 -0.31 -16.08
N LEU A 42 12.99 -1.44 -15.55
CA LEU A 42 13.77 -1.47 -14.32
C LEU A 42 15.15 -0.82 -14.53
N LYS A 43 15.82 -1.15 -15.64
CA LYS A 43 17.12 -0.53 -15.99
C LYS A 43 17.00 0.97 -16.25
N ARG A 44 15.88 1.41 -16.86
CA ARG A 44 15.61 2.82 -17.09
C ARG A 44 15.45 3.60 -15.78
N LEU A 45 14.76 3.01 -14.80
CA LEU A 45 14.57 3.64 -13.50
C LEU A 45 15.91 3.83 -12.77
N VAL A 46 16.70 2.76 -12.69
CA VAL A 46 18.04 2.80 -12.06
C VAL A 46 18.94 3.85 -12.72
N CYS A 47 18.90 3.98 -14.05
CA CYS A 47 19.64 5.01 -14.77
C CYS A 47 19.30 6.44 -14.32
N PHE A 48 18.02 6.75 -14.09
CA PHE A 48 17.62 8.07 -13.60
C PHE A 48 18.08 8.32 -12.16
N ASP A 49 18.00 7.29 -11.31
CA ASP A 49 18.43 7.38 -9.91
C ASP A 49 19.94 7.61 -9.81
N ASP A 50 20.74 6.96 -10.65
CA ASP A 50 22.20 7.12 -10.68
C ASP A 50 22.63 8.53 -11.12
N VAL A 51 21.95 9.10 -12.12
CA VAL A 51 22.18 10.50 -12.55
C VAL A 51 21.82 11.48 -11.43
N ALA A 52 20.72 11.25 -10.72
CA ALA A 52 20.32 12.08 -9.58
C ALA A 52 21.28 11.94 -8.38
N ALA A 53 21.87 10.76 -8.19
CA ALA A 53 22.86 10.49 -7.15
C ALA A 53 24.26 11.06 -7.47
N GLY A 54 24.47 11.61 -8.67
CA GLY A 54 25.79 12.12 -9.09
C GLY A 54 26.80 11.01 -9.42
N ASN A 55 26.33 9.77 -9.59
CA ASN A 55 27.15 8.65 -10.05
C ASN A 55 27.34 8.78 -11.56
N LEU A 56 28.24 9.66 -11.96
CA LEU A 56 28.60 9.92 -13.36
C LEU A 56 29.54 8.83 -13.89
N THR A 57 29.03 7.61 -14.02
CA THR A 57 29.67 6.56 -14.81
C THR A 57 28.88 6.39 -16.09
N SER A 58 29.27 7.18 -17.10
CA SER A 58 28.88 6.96 -18.49
C SER A 58 29.70 5.77 -19.03
N ASP A 59 29.42 4.56 -18.54
CA ASP A 59 29.88 3.32 -19.16
C ASP A 59 28.74 2.75 -20.00
N ALA A 60 28.51 3.41 -21.12
CA ALA A 60 27.76 2.88 -22.25
C ALA A 60 28.66 2.84 -23.48
N ALA A 61 29.65 1.94 -23.48
CA ALA A 61 30.28 1.45 -24.71
C ALA A 61 31.02 0.11 -24.48
N ALA A 62 30.27 -0.99 -24.37
CA ALA A 62 30.60 -2.29 -24.99
C ALA A 62 29.64 -3.39 -24.50
N ALA A 63 28.50 -3.53 -25.16
CA ALA A 63 27.97 -4.86 -25.52
C ALA A 63 26.86 -4.64 -26.52
N ALA A 64 27.18 -4.98 -27.77
CA ALA A 64 26.23 -5.17 -28.82
C ALA A 64 25.12 -6.14 -28.37
N ASP A 65 23.95 -5.88 -28.94
CA ASP A 65 22.96 -6.87 -29.33
C ASP A 65 23.55 -8.28 -29.50
N THR A 66 23.26 -9.14 -28.52
CA THR A 66 23.22 -10.58 -28.74
C THR A 66 21.92 -11.09 -28.14
N ALA A 67 20.90 -11.17 -28.98
CA ALA A 67 19.92 -12.23 -28.84
C ALA A 67 20.66 -13.58 -28.74
N SER A 68 20.62 -14.20 -27.57
CA SER A 68 20.93 -15.62 -27.43
C SER A 68 19.87 -16.28 -26.57
N PRO A 69 19.31 -17.41 -27.02
CA PRO A 69 18.20 -18.06 -26.35
C PRO A 69 18.75 -18.73 -25.09
N VAL A 70 18.13 -18.47 -23.95
CA VAL A 70 18.38 -19.31 -22.76
C VAL A 70 17.80 -20.69 -23.08
N ALA A 71 18.69 -21.62 -23.39
CA ALA A 71 18.40 -23.04 -23.42
C ALA A 71 18.00 -23.50 -22.01
N GLY A 72 16.70 -23.52 -21.76
CA GLY A 72 16.07 -24.24 -20.66
C GLY A 72 15.50 -25.56 -21.19
N THR A 73 16.02 -26.67 -20.67
CA THR A 73 15.48 -28.04 -20.67
C THR A 73 13.94 -28.10 -20.65
N PRO A 74 13.28 -29.07 -21.34
CA PRO A 74 11.86 -28.96 -21.69
C PRO A 74 10.96 -29.04 -20.47
N ALA A 75 10.49 -27.87 -20.02
CA ALA A 75 9.45 -27.76 -19.00
C ALA A 75 8.02 -27.91 -19.56
N ASN A 76 7.87 -28.37 -20.81
CA ASN A 76 6.57 -28.42 -21.48
C ASN A 76 5.66 -29.56 -21.01
N ALA A 77 6.20 -30.58 -20.32
CA ALA A 77 5.36 -31.65 -19.75
C ALA A 77 4.82 -31.30 -18.34
N ARG A 78 5.61 -30.62 -17.50
CA ARG A 78 5.18 -30.21 -16.14
C ARG A 78 4.41 -28.87 -16.11
N ALA A 79 4.50 -28.07 -17.16
CA ALA A 79 3.67 -26.86 -17.28
C ALA A 79 2.23 -27.20 -17.66
N GLN A 80 1.99 -28.24 -18.45
CA GLN A 80 0.65 -28.63 -18.87
C GLN A 80 -0.17 -29.27 -17.73
N GLU A 81 0.47 -30.00 -16.82
CA GLU A 81 -0.20 -30.59 -15.65
C GLU A 81 -0.58 -29.53 -14.59
N ARG A 82 0.26 -28.49 -14.39
CA ARG A 82 -0.05 -27.39 -13.45
C ARG A 82 -1.08 -26.38 -13.97
N VAL A 83 -1.32 -26.33 -15.28
CA VAL A 83 -2.41 -25.51 -15.84
C VAL A 83 -3.77 -26.20 -15.61
N GLN A 84 -3.82 -27.53 -15.65
CA GLN A 84 -5.05 -28.28 -15.41
C GLN A 84 -5.46 -28.30 -13.92
N GLU A 85 -4.49 -28.38 -12.99
CA GLU A 85 -4.78 -28.34 -11.55
C GLU A 85 -5.22 -26.94 -11.07
N ARG A 86 -4.72 -25.87 -11.70
CA ARG A 86 -5.14 -24.49 -11.41
C ARG A 86 -6.53 -24.16 -11.98
N ALA A 87 -6.97 -24.89 -13.02
CA ALA A 87 -8.32 -24.77 -13.56
C ALA A 87 -9.39 -25.38 -12.63
N ASN A 88 -9.05 -26.42 -11.86
CA ASN A 88 -10.00 -27.07 -10.94
C ASN A 88 -10.04 -26.47 -9.53
N ASN A 89 -9.02 -25.72 -9.09
CA ASN A 89 -8.98 -25.14 -7.74
C ASN A 89 -9.28 -23.63 -7.65
N THR A 90 -9.58 -22.98 -8.78
CA THR A 90 -10.01 -21.56 -8.79
C THR A 90 -11.53 -21.43 -8.92
N GLY A 91 -12.28 -22.46 -8.52
CA GLY A 91 -13.70 -22.63 -8.81
C GLY A 91 -14.67 -22.51 -7.63
N ARG A 92 -14.27 -22.03 -6.44
CA ARG A 92 -15.20 -21.98 -5.29
C ARG A 92 -15.24 -20.70 -4.43
N ALA A 93 -14.62 -19.59 -4.82
CA ALA A 93 -14.76 -18.35 -4.03
C ALA A 93 -14.62 -17.01 -4.79
N GLN A 94 -14.83 -16.98 -6.10
CA GLN A 94 -15.06 -15.69 -6.78
C GLN A 94 -16.39 -15.79 -7.51
N GLN A 95 -17.43 -15.34 -6.81
CA GLN A 95 -18.76 -15.19 -7.38
C GLN A 95 -18.67 -14.30 -8.62
N ASN A 96 -19.46 -14.64 -9.64
CA ASN A 96 -19.64 -13.84 -10.86
C ASN A 96 -20.17 -12.44 -10.50
N GLU A 97 -19.28 -11.51 -10.21
CA GLU A 97 -19.62 -10.10 -10.08
C GLU A 97 -19.58 -9.46 -11.46
N THR A 98 -20.74 -8.99 -11.90
CA THR A 98 -20.89 -8.30 -13.18
C THR A 98 -20.13 -6.97 -13.13
N GLU A 99 -19.67 -6.50 -14.29
CA GLU A 99 -19.05 -5.17 -14.43
C GLU A 99 -19.95 -4.03 -13.92
N GLN A 100 -21.26 -4.25 -13.95
CA GLN A 100 -22.24 -3.34 -13.36
C GLN A 100 -22.14 -3.31 -11.83
N SER A 101 -22.09 -4.48 -11.18
CA SER A 101 -21.89 -4.59 -9.74
C SER A 101 -20.59 -3.95 -9.26
N LYS A 102 -19.53 -3.97 -10.06
CA LYS A 102 -18.25 -3.32 -9.74
C LYS A 102 -18.35 -1.80 -9.79
N ARG A 103 -19.01 -1.25 -10.82
CA ARG A 103 -19.23 0.19 -10.92
C ARG A 103 -20.13 0.71 -9.82
N ASP A 104 -21.18 -0.03 -9.48
CA ASP A 104 -22.15 0.40 -8.47
C ASP A 104 -21.56 0.37 -7.04
N ARG A 105 -20.57 -0.50 -6.78
CA ARG A 105 -19.83 -0.51 -5.51
C ARG A 105 -18.58 0.37 -5.48
N PHE A 106 -18.19 0.94 -6.61
CA PHE A 106 -17.01 1.82 -6.66
C PHE A 106 -17.26 3.08 -5.82
N GLY A 107 -16.44 3.32 -4.80
CA GLY A 107 -16.65 4.36 -3.77
C GLY A 107 -17.49 3.93 -2.56
N PHE A 108 -18.00 2.70 -2.53
CA PHE A 108 -18.73 2.11 -1.40
C PHE A 108 -18.07 0.82 -0.89
N GLU A 109 -16.84 0.52 -1.31
CA GLU A 109 -16.14 -0.73 -0.99
C GLU A 109 -15.83 -0.88 0.51
N HIS A 110 -15.88 0.22 1.27
CA HIS A 110 -15.75 0.22 2.72
C HIS A 110 -17.06 -0.09 3.46
N LEU A 111 -18.20 -0.06 2.76
CA LEU A 111 -19.48 -0.47 3.33
C LEU A 111 -19.52 -1.99 3.28
N PRO A 112 -19.69 -2.67 4.41
CA PRO A 112 -19.85 -4.10 4.37
C PRO A 112 -21.10 -4.44 3.54
N ASP A 113 -20.97 -5.43 2.65
CA ASP A 113 -22.12 -5.96 1.90
C ASP A 113 -23.20 -6.42 2.90
N GLU A 114 -24.48 -6.44 2.54
CA GLU A 114 -25.55 -6.90 3.47
C GLU A 114 -25.29 -8.31 4.06
N LYS A 115 -24.48 -9.11 3.37
CA LYS A 115 -24.05 -10.45 3.78
C LYS A 115 -22.82 -10.44 4.69
N ASP A 116 -22.00 -9.40 4.59
CA ASP A 116 -20.77 -9.18 5.35
C ASP A 116 -20.93 -8.04 6.36
N ALA A 117 -22.17 -7.57 6.58
CA ALA A 117 -22.55 -6.56 7.56
C ALA A 117 -21.99 -7.02 8.90
N ALA A 118 -20.78 -6.53 9.20
CA ALA A 118 -20.02 -6.92 10.37
C ALA A 118 -20.99 -6.86 11.52
N GLU A 119 -21.15 -8.00 12.21
CA GLU A 119 -22.06 -8.06 13.35
C GLU A 119 -21.79 -6.80 14.17
N PRO A 120 -22.83 -5.98 14.42
CA PRO A 120 -22.64 -4.68 15.07
C PRO A 120 -21.79 -4.93 16.29
N ASP A 121 -20.72 -4.14 16.48
CA ASP A 121 -19.75 -4.31 17.56
C ASP A 121 -20.48 -4.15 18.91
N ARG A 122 -21.10 -5.26 19.35
CA ARG A 122 -22.02 -5.41 20.46
C ARG A 122 -21.34 -6.28 21.50
N MET A 123 -21.30 -5.76 22.72
CA MET A 123 -20.86 -6.49 23.89
C MET A 123 -22.03 -6.66 24.85
N THR A 124 -22.28 -7.88 25.28
CA THR A 124 -23.26 -8.14 26.36
C THR A 124 -22.66 -7.74 27.71
N ILE A 125 -23.45 -7.05 28.53
CA ILE A 125 -23.10 -6.60 29.87
C ILE A 125 -24.18 -6.97 30.89
N ARG A 126 -23.81 -7.00 32.16
CA ARG A 126 -24.74 -7.05 33.29
C ARG A 126 -24.59 -5.79 34.13
N ILE A 127 -25.71 -5.19 34.49
CA ILE A 127 -25.75 -3.98 35.31
C ILE A 127 -25.75 -4.40 36.78
N ALA A 128 -24.71 -4.01 37.51
CA ALA A 128 -24.57 -4.24 38.96
C ALA A 128 -25.32 -3.18 39.77
N SER A 129 -25.24 -1.91 39.35
CA SER A 129 -25.95 -0.81 40.00
C SER A 129 -26.33 0.27 39.00
N HIS A 130 -27.33 1.10 39.33
CA HIS A 130 -27.72 2.25 38.54
C HIS A 130 -28.21 3.40 39.42
N SER A 131 -27.99 4.63 38.97
CA SER A 131 -28.41 5.85 39.68
C SER A 131 -28.77 6.97 38.70
N ARG A 132 -29.44 8.02 39.19
CA ARG A 132 -29.66 9.25 38.43
C ARG A 132 -29.19 10.47 39.20
N ASN A 133 -28.63 11.44 38.49
CA ASN A 133 -28.32 12.74 39.06
C ASN A 133 -29.57 13.65 39.13
N LYS A 134 -29.41 14.86 39.69
CA LYS A 134 -30.51 15.85 39.83
C LYS A 134 -31.15 16.27 38.50
N VAL A 135 -30.41 16.13 37.39
CA VAL A 135 -30.87 16.46 36.03
C VAL A 135 -31.57 15.26 35.38
N GLY A 136 -31.50 14.08 36.00
CA GLY A 136 -32.13 12.85 35.50
C GLY A 136 -31.23 11.98 34.60
N VAL A 137 -29.96 12.36 34.43
CA VAL A 137 -28.96 11.58 33.67
C VAL A 137 -28.68 10.28 34.40
N LEU A 138 -28.79 9.16 33.69
CA LEU A 138 -28.53 7.82 34.22
C LEU A 138 -27.03 7.52 34.26
N THR A 139 -26.56 6.97 35.37
CA THR A 139 -25.24 6.34 35.51
C THR A 139 -25.44 4.88 35.85
N ILE A 140 -24.77 3.98 35.13
CA ILE A 140 -24.78 2.54 35.40
C ILE A 140 -23.36 2.07 35.73
N GLU A 141 -23.29 1.07 36.61
CA GLU A 141 -22.07 0.31 36.89
C GLU A 141 -22.31 -1.13 36.46
N THR A 142 -21.36 -1.68 35.70
CA THR A 142 -21.41 -3.06 35.23
C THR A 142 -20.80 -4.01 36.26
N THR A 143 -21.09 -5.30 36.14
CA THR A 143 -20.55 -6.34 37.04
C THR A 143 -19.02 -6.49 36.98
N ASP A 144 -18.40 -6.09 35.87
CA ASP A 144 -16.94 -6.02 35.71
C ASP A 144 -16.35 -4.67 36.15
N GLY A 145 -17.16 -3.79 36.77
CA GLY A 145 -16.71 -2.55 37.42
C GLY A 145 -16.57 -1.34 36.49
N GLN A 146 -17.01 -1.43 35.23
CA GLN A 146 -17.03 -0.29 34.32
C GLN A 146 -18.18 0.64 34.69
N VAL A 147 -17.97 1.96 34.54
CA VAL A 147 -19.02 2.94 34.82
C VAL A 147 -19.35 3.72 33.56
N TRP A 148 -20.63 3.81 33.25
CA TRP A 148 -21.16 4.43 32.05
C TRP A 148 -22.20 5.49 32.41
N GLU A 149 -22.10 6.66 31.77
CA GLU A 149 -23.01 7.79 31.98
C GLU A 149 -23.77 8.10 30.70
N GLN A 150 -25.07 8.37 30.83
CA GLN A 150 -25.93 8.78 29.74
C GLN A 150 -25.52 10.14 29.17
N ILE A 151 -25.57 10.31 27.86
CA ILE A 151 -25.14 11.57 27.20
C ILE A 151 -26.26 12.62 27.23
N SER A 152 -27.51 12.19 27.10
CA SER A 152 -28.72 13.04 27.19
C SER A 152 -29.54 12.66 28.41
N ALA A 153 -30.32 13.58 28.97
CA ALA A 153 -31.20 13.32 30.11
C ALA A 153 -32.53 12.63 29.73
N GLU A 154 -32.53 11.78 28.70
CA GLU A 154 -33.77 11.11 28.27
C GLU A 154 -34.15 9.96 29.22
N ARG A 155 -35.44 9.68 29.34
CA ARG A 155 -35.90 8.65 30.27
C ARG A 155 -35.62 7.25 29.72
N PHE A 156 -34.67 6.54 30.33
CA PHE A 156 -34.37 5.14 30.04
C PHE A 156 -34.47 4.27 31.30
N ILE A 157 -35.43 3.35 31.36
CA ILE A 157 -35.69 2.55 32.58
C ILE A 157 -34.82 1.29 32.57
N ILE A 158 -34.07 1.07 33.65
CA ILE A 158 -33.35 -0.17 33.88
C ILE A 158 -34.29 -1.20 34.51
N LYS A 159 -34.36 -2.41 33.95
CA LYS A 159 -34.94 -3.55 34.64
C LYS A 159 -33.80 -4.32 35.31
N GLU A 160 -34.03 -4.73 36.55
CA GLU A 160 -33.06 -5.47 37.34
C GLU A 160 -32.91 -6.90 36.83
N ASN A 161 -31.73 -7.50 37.04
CA ASN A 161 -31.39 -8.90 36.74
C ASN A 161 -31.53 -9.33 35.27
N GLU A 162 -31.47 -8.38 34.34
CA GLU A 162 -31.61 -8.62 32.90
C GLU A 162 -30.30 -8.34 32.16
N PRO A 163 -30.00 -9.07 31.07
CA PRO A 163 -28.86 -8.77 30.23
C PRO A 163 -29.11 -7.49 29.42
N TYR A 164 -28.08 -6.69 29.28
CA TYR A 164 -28.05 -5.52 28.41
C TYR A 164 -26.92 -5.68 27.40
N TYR A 165 -26.95 -4.90 26.33
CA TYR A 165 -25.84 -4.80 25.40
C TYR A 165 -25.33 -3.36 25.29
N LEU A 166 -24.05 -3.23 25.00
CA LEU A 166 -23.39 -2.00 24.54
C LEU A 166 -23.01 -2.18 23.08
N GLU A 167 -23.55 -1.32 22.22
CA GLU A 167 -23.25 -1.30 20.79
C GLU A 167 -22.40 -0.06 20.48
N ARG A 168 -21.28 -0.24 19.76
CA ARG A 168 -20.40 0.89 19.41
C ARG A 168 -21.15 1.90 18.52
N GLY A 169 -21.16 3.16 18.95
CA GLY A 169 -21.69 4.27 18.15
C GLY A 169 -20.69 4.80 17.13
N LEU A 170 -21.13 5.78 16.33
CA LEU A 170 -20.32 6.36 15.26
C LEU A 170 -19.03 6.99 15.82
N PHE A 171 -17.89 6.64 15.22
CA PHE A 171 -16.54 7.06 15.61
C PHE A 171 -16.12 6.71 17.05
N GLY A 172 -16.81 5.79 17.74
CA GLY A 172 -16.45 5.37 19.09
C GLY A 172 -16.61 6.45 20.18
N SER A 173 -17.26 7.57 19.85
CA SER A 173 -17.50 8.69 20.77
C SER A 173 -18.55 8.38 21.83
N TYR A 174 -19.43 7.43 21.56
CA TYR A 174 -20.48 6.96 22.46
C TYR A 174 -20.84 5.50 22.13
N PHE A 175 -21.61 4.89 23.02
CA PHE A 175 -22.16 3.55 22.86
C PHE A 175 -23.67 3.61 23.04
N PHE A 176 -24.40 2.72 22.37
CA PHE A 176 -25.81 2.52 22.64
C PHE A 176 -25.98 1.43 23.70
N LEU A 177 -26.66 1.78 24.79
CA LEU A 177 -27.13 0.83 25.78
C LEU A 177 -28.56 0.39 25.41
N GLY A 178 -28.76 -0.91 25.26
CA GLY A 178 -30.06 -1.48 24.87
C GLY A 178 -30.28 -2.90 25.41
N ARG A 179 -31.42 -3.48 25.04
CA ARG A 179 -31.81 -4.86 25.31
C ARG A 179 -32.44 -5.45 24.05
N ASP A 180 -32.29 -6.75 23.83
CA ASP A 180 -32.83 -7.38 22.62
C ASP A 180 -34.37 -7.46 22.62
N ASP A 181 -35.01 -7.44 23.80
CA ASP A 181 -36.47 -7.46 23.96
C ASP A 181 -37.13 -6.07 23.86
N SER A 182 -36.36 -5.01 23.59
CA SER A 182 -36.86 -3.64 23.59
C SER A 182 -36.26 -2.81 22.45
N PRO A 183 -37.07 -2.10 21.65
CA PRO A 183 -36.56 -1.19 20.62
C PRO A 183 -35.94 0.08 21.23
N ARG A 184 -36.17 0.36 22.51
CA ARG A 184 -35.61 1.52 23.19
C ARG A 184 -34.14 1.29 23.53
N ARG A 185 -33.31 2.25 23.14
CA ARG A 185 -31.89 2.35 23.51
C ARG A 185 -31.55 3.78 23.93
N THR A 186 -30.48 3.95 24.69
CA THR A 186 -29.96 5.26 25.11
C THR A 186 -28.48 5.37 24.79
N ARG A 187 -27.98 6.58 24.57
CA ARG A 187 -26.54 6.81 24.37
C ARG A 187 -25.82 6.98 25.70
N VAL A 188 -24.70 6.28 25.85
CA VAL A 188 -23.84 6.32 27.03
C VAL A 188 -22.38 6.52 26.63
N LYS A 189 -21.60 7.09 27.55
CA LYS A 189 -20.13 7.21 27.45
C LYS A 189 -19.51 6.54 28.67
N ARG A 190 -18.34 5.94 28.52
CA ARG A 190 -17.59 5.38 29.66
C ARG A 190 -16.96 6.52 30.45
N ILE A 191 -17.07 6.46 31.77
CA ILE A 191 -16.45 7.43 32.70
C ILE A 191 -15.46 6.79 33.68
N LYS A 192 -15.43 5.46 33.76
CA LYS A 192 -14.47 4.66 34.56
C LYS A 192 -14.29 3.27 33.96
#